data_AF-A0A524MPJ3-F1
#
_entry.id   AF-A0A524MPJ3-F1
#
_cell.length_a   1.000
_cell.length_b   1.000
_cell.length_c   1.000
_cell.angle_alpha   90.00
_cell.angle_beta   90.00
_cell.angle_gamma   90.00
#
_symmetry.space_group_name_H-M   'P 1'
#
loop_
_entity.id
_entity.type
_entity.pdbx_description
1 polymer ?
#
loop_
_entity_poly.entity_id
_entity_poly.type
_entity_poly.pdbx_seq_one_letter_code
_entity_poly.pdbx_strand_id
1 'polypeptide(L)'
;MRYFKRVLYVLLTLAFLWICWVSFAVYTSLMSQRLPWYEPCGMQFLVILVFSCPVMFGLGIAYLVLARFIPVGRSTKILPFATGVAIGALVLIDGSLGRGMQFVGAACCVLAALLAAGFAIQDLKKGADARQSPSITDAGGQEK
;
A
#
# COMPACT_ATOMS: atom_id res chain seq x y z
N MET A 1 13.89 20.71 -0.96
CA MET A 1 13.68 19.31 -0.53
C MET A 1 12.22 18.89 -0.24
N ARG A 2 11.23 19.80 -0.03
CA ARG A 2 9.84 19.38 0.25
C ARG A 2 9.15 18.63 -0.90
N TYR A 3 9.39 19.06 -2.15
CA TYR A 3 8.84 18.38 -3.34
C TYR A 3 9.38 16.97 -3.51
N PHE A 4 10.69 16.78 -3.31
CA PHE A 4 11.33 15.46 -3.37
C PHE A 4 10.68 14.44 -2.42
N LYS A 5 10.39 14.83 -1.17
CA LYS A 5 9.70 13.95 -0.20
C LYS A 5 8.29 13.56 -0.64
N ARG A 6 7.57 14.45 -1.33
CA ARG A 6 6.23 14.16 -1.88
C ARG A 6 6.30 13.25 -3.10
N VAL A 7 7.26 13.48 -3.99
CA VAL A 7 7.51 12.59 -5.13
C VAL A 7 7.84 11.19 -4.62
N LEU A 8 8.73 11.07 -3.63
CA LEU A 8 9.05 9.79 -2.99
C LEU A 8 7.84 9.12 -2.36
N TYR A 9 6.97 9.88 -1.68
CA TYR A 9 5.71 9.37 -1.14
C TYR A 9 4.80 8.78 -2.23
N VAL A 10 4.62 9.52 -3.33
CA VAL A 10 3.80 9.06 -4.47
C VAL A 10 4.41 7.80 -5.09
N LEU A 11 5.73 7.76 -5.27
CA LEU A 11 6.43 6.59 -5.79
C LEU A 11 6.25 5.36 -4.90
N LEU A 12 6.32 5.51 -3.56
CA LEU A 12 6.05 4.41 -2.63
C LEU A 12 4.61 3.91 -2.73
N THR A 13 3.63 4.83 -2.88
CA THR A 13 2.23 4.45 -3.06
C THR A 13 2.01 3.70 -4.37
N LEU A 14 2.62 4.16 -5.46
CA LEU A 14 2.56 3.47 -6.75
C LEU A 14 3.22 2.09 -6.68
N ALA A 15 4.36 1.97 -5.98
CA ALA A 15 5.02 0.68 -5.75
C ALA A 15 4.14 -0.27 -4.93
N PHE A 16 3.46 0.22 -3.90
CA PHE A 16 2.52 -0.58 -3.12
C PHE A 16 1.32 -1.06 -3.96
N LEU A 17 0.72 -0.16 -4.74
CA LEU A 17 -0.37 -0.50 -5.67
C LEU A 17 0.08 -1.54 -6.70
N TRP A 18 1.29 -1.41 -7.24
CA TRP A 18 1.87 -2.38 -8.16
C TRP A 18 1.99 -3.76 -7.54
N ILE A 19 2.49 -3.87 -6.30
CA ILE A 19 2.62 -5.16 -5.62
C ILE A 19 1.26 -5.76 -5.24
N CYS A 20 0.27 -4.94 -4.87
CA CYS A 20 -1.11 -5.39 -4.72
C CYS A 20 -1.66 -5.95 -6.03
N TRP A 21 -1.37 -5.30 -7.17
CA TRP A 21 -1.77 -5.78 -8.49
C TRP A 21 -1.10 -7.11 -8.86
N VAL A 22 0.21 -7.24 -8.64
CA VAL A 22 0.94 -8.50 -8.87
C VAL A 22 0.33 -9.62 -8.02
N SER A 23 0.05 -9.35 -6.74
CA SER A 23 -0.55 -10.34 -5.83
C SER A 23 -1.97 -10.72 -6.24
N PHE A 24 -2.77 -9.75 -6.72
CA PHE A 24 -4.10 -10.00 -7.28
C PHE A 24 -4.03 -10.85 -8.54
N ALA A 25 -3.08 -10.58 -9.43
CA ALA A 25 -2.87 -11.38 -10.65
C ALA A 25 -2.52 -12.84 -10.31
N VAL A 26 -1.70 -13.05 -9.27
CA VAL A 26 -1.39 -14.41 -8.78
C VAL A 26 -2.67 -15.11 -8.29
N TYR A 27 -3.44 -14.48 -7.39
CA TYR A 27 -4.67 -15.07 -6.86
C TYR A 27 -5.73 -15.35 -7.95
N THR A 28 -5.84 -14.50 -8.97
CA THR A 28 -6.81 -14.67 -10.06
C THR A 28 -6.35 -15.62 -11.16
N SER A 29 -5.04 -15.76 -11.39
CA SER A 29 -4.49 -16.74 -12.32
C SER A 29 -4.85 -18.18 -11.93
N LEU A 30 -4.94 -18.46 -10.63
CA LEU A 30 -5.38 -19.75 -10.09
C LEU A 30 -6.86 -20.04 -10.33
N MET A 31 -7.69 -19.01 -10.50
CA MET A 31 -9.13 -19.17 -10.75
C MET A 31 -9.45 -19.53 -12.20
N SER A 32 -8.57 -19.21 -13.14
CA SER A 32 -8.80 -19.44 -14.57
C SER A 32 -7.55 -19.94 -15.25
N GLN A 33 -7.57 -21.22 -15.62
CA GLN A 33 -6.54 -21.89 -16.43
C GLN A 33 -6.33 -21.26 -17.81
N ARG A 34 -7.18 -20.32 -18.23
CA ARG A 34 -7.08 -19.62 -19.52
C ARG A 34 -6.16 -18.40 -19.47
N LEU A 35 -5.68 -18.02 -18.29
CA LEU A 35 -4.74 -16.91 -18.16
C LEU A 35 -3.32 -17.39 -18.52
N PRO A 36 -2.56 -16.61 -19.30
CA PRO A 36 -1.24 -17.01 -19.80
C PRO A 36 -0.18 -17.20 -18.70
N TRP A 37 -0.51 -16.83 -17.46
CA TRP A 37 0.37 -16.93 -16.30
C TRP A 37 -0.02 -18.07 -15.37
N TYR A 38 -0.85 -19.01 -15.82
CA TYR A 38 -1.18 -20.22 -15.06
C TYR A 38 0.06 -21.11 -14.90
N GLU A 39 0.51 -21.25 -13.66
CA GLU A 39 1.60 -22.13 -13.23
C GLU A 39 1.06 -23.16 -12.23
N PRO A 40 1.73 -24.32 -12.07
CA PRO A 40 1.35 -25.29 -11.04
C PRO A 40 1.34 -24.59 -9.68
N CYS A 41 0.22 -24.73 -8.99
CA CYS A 41 -0.20 -23.98 -7.81
C CYS A 41 0.92 -23.70 -6.79
N GLY A 42 1.82 -24.66 -6.53
CA GLY A 42 2.95 -24.50 -5.61
C GLY A 42 3.93 -23.37 -5.93
N MET A 43 4.25 -23.11 -7.20
CA MET A 43 5.22 -22.06 -7.59
C MET A 43 4.64 -20.66 -7.43
N GLN A 44 3.35 -20.49 -7.74
CA GLN A 44 2.64 -19.23 -7.62
C GLN A 44 2.47 -18.77 -6.15
N PHE A 45 2.30 -19.72 -5.23
CA PHE A 45 2.23 -19.42 -3.79
C PHE A 45 3.56 -18.92 -3.23
N LEU A 46 4.65 -19.46 -3.74
CA LEU A 46 6.01 -19.08 -3.35
C LEU A 46 6.30 -17.63 -3.72
N VAL A 47 5.75 -17.13 -4.83
CA VAL A 47 5.81 -15.72 -5.21
C VAL A 47 5.15 -14.82 -4.15
N ILE A 48 4.00 -15.20 -3.59
CA ILE A 48 3.35 -14.38 -2.56
C ILE A 48 4.20 -14.32 -1.29
N LEU A 49 4.69 -15.45 -0.81
CA LEU A 49 5.44 -15.53 0.45
C LEU A 49 6.87 -15.00 0.35
N VAL A 50 7.58 -15.26 -0.76
CA VAL A 50 9.01 -14.93 -0.91
C VAL A 50 9.22 -13.61 -1.63
N PHE A 51 8.27 -13.17 -2.46
CA PHE A 51 8.39 -11.90 -3.17
C PHE A 51 7.41 -10.85 -2.64
N SER A 52 6.09 -11.08 -2.70
CA SER A 52 5.11 -10.05 -2.35
C SER A 52 5.19 -9.63 -0.87
N CYS A 53 5.22 -10.59 0.07
CA CYS A 53 5.25 -10.28 1.50
C CYS A 53 6.51 -9.50 1.90
N PRO A 54 7.74 -9.95 1.57
CA PRO A 54 8.95 -9.20 1.91
C PRO A 54 8.98 -7.80 1.29
N VAL A 55 8.53 -7.65 0.04
CA VAL A 55 8.45 -6.33 -0.61
C VAL A 55 7.43 -5.43 0.11
N MET A 56 6.25 -5.94 0.48
CA MET A 56 5.26 -5.17 1.25
C MET A 56 5.81 -4.73 2.62
N PHE A 57 6.55 -5.59 3.32
CA PHE A 57 7.23 -5.22 4.57
C PHE A 57 8.32 -4.17 4.35
N GLY A 58 9.12 -4.32 3.28
CA GLY A 58 10.12 -3.33 2.88
C GLY A 58 9.50 -1.96 2.59
N LEU A 59 8.38 -1.94 1.87
CA LEU A 59 7.59 -0.71 1.63
C LEU A 59 7.06 -0.12 2.93
N GLY A 60 6.55 -0.95 3.84
CA GLY A 60 6.13 -0.51 5.17
C GLY A 60 7.26 0.16 5.97
N ILE A 61 8.46 -0.42 5.95
CA ILE A 61 9.66 0.16 6.58
C ILE A 61 10.00 1.51 5.91
N ALA A 62 9.95 1.58 4.57
CA ALA A 62 10.19 2.82 3.83
C ALA A 62 9.18 3.92 4.22
N TYR A 63 7.90 3.58 4.42
CA TYR A 63 6.89 4.51 4.94
C TYR A 63 7.19 4.97 6.37
N LEU A 64 7.65 4.08 7.25
CA LEU A 64 8.04 4.46 8.62
C LEU A 64 9.22 5.43 8.63
N VAL A 65 10.22 5.20 7.78
CA VAL A 65 11.37 6.10 7.62
C VAL A 65 10.91 7.44 7.04
N LEU A 66 10.10 7.43 5.98
CA LEU A 66 9.59 8.65 5.35
C LEU A 66 8.70 9.47 6.30
N ALA A 67 7.95 8.80 7.17
CA ALA A 67 7.12 9.44 8.18
C ALA A 67 7.88 10.22 9.25
N ARG A 68 9.19 9.99 9.41
CA ARG A 68 10.04 10.88 10.24
C ARG A 68 10.25 12.25 9.61
N PHE A 69 10.04 12.35 8.29
CA PHE A 69 10.36 13.54 7.50
C PHE A 69 9.14 14.29 6.97
N ILE A 70 7.97 13.63 6.91
CA ILE A 70 6.67 14.19 6.51
C ILE A 70 5.55 13.62 7.39
N PRO A 71 4.50 14.39 7.70
CA PRO A 71 3.35 13.90 8.44
C PRO A 71 2.52 12.96 7.57
N VAL A 72 2.83 11.66 7.64
CA VAL A 72 2.06 10.59 7.01
C VAL A 72 1.08 10.01 8.03
N GLY A 73 -0.14 9.71 7.61
CA GLY A 73 -1.16 9.06 8.45
C GLY A 73 -0.69 7.72 9.02
N ARG A 74 -1.16 7.35 10.22
CA ARG A 74 -0.83 6.06 10.84
C ARG A 74 -1.33 4.90 9.98
N SER A 75 -2.50 5.03 9.38
CA SER A 75 -3.10 4.02 8.50
C SER A 75 -2.23 3.71 7.29
N THR A 76 -1.70 4.74 6.61
CA THR A 76 -0.82 4.58 5.44
C THR A 76 0.47 3.82 5.78
N LYS A 77 1.01 4.01 6.99
CA LYS A 77 2.24 3.32 7.43
C LYS A 77 2.01 1.84 7.75
N ILE A 78 0.85 1.52 8.32
CA ILE A 78 0.52 0.17 8.78
C ILE A 78 -0.02 -0.68 7.63
N LEU A 79 -0.68 -0.06 6.64
CA LEU A 79 -1.37 -0.74 5.55
C LEU A 79 -0.48 -1.79 4.84
N PRO A 80 0.79 -1.50 4.46
CA PRO A 80 1.62 -2.50 3.79
C PRO A 80 1.90 -3.74 4.66
N PHE A 81 2.12 -3.54 5.96
CA PHE A 81 2.33 -4.66 6.89
C PHE A 81 1.06 -5.48 7.07
N ALA A 82 -0.08 -4.81 7.27
CA ALA A 82 -1.37 -5.46 7.45
C ALA A 82 -1.75 -6.28 6.20
N THR A 83 -1.54 -5.71 5.01
CA THR A 83 -1.79 -6.42 3.74
C THR A 83 -0.85 -7.61 3.58
N GLY A 84 0.45 -7.45 3.84
CA GLY A 84 1.43 -8.54 3.75
C GLY A 84 1.08 -9.70 4.69
N VAL A 85 0.70 -9.41 5.93
CA VAL A 85 0.26 -10.43 6.90
C VAL A 85 -1.04 -11.08 6.43
N ALA A 86 -2.03 -10.30 5.98
CA ALA A 86 -3.32 -10.84 5.56
C ALA A 86 -3.18 -11.81 4.37
N ILE A 87 -2.44 -11.42 3.32
CA ILE A 87 -2.26 -12.28 2.15
C ILE A 87 -1.32 -13.45 2.45
N GLY A 88 -0.32 -13.28 3.31
CA GLY A 88 0.59 -14.36 3.71
C GLY A 88 -0.10 -15.40 4.58
N ALA A 89 -0.96 -14.97 5.51
CA ALA A 89 -1.71 -15.87 6.38
C ALA A 89 -2.64 -16.80 5.59
N LEU A 90 -3.28 -16.31 4.52
CA LEU A 90 -4.13 -17.15 3.67
C LEU A 90 -3.36 -18.30 3.03
N VAL A 91 -2.12 -18.05 2.60
CA VAL A 91 -1.24 -19.09 2.02
C VAL A 91 -0.80 -20.10 3.09
N LEU A 92 -0.54 -19.64 4.32
CA LEU A 92 -0.07 -20.50 5.42
C LEU A 92 -1.19 -21.37 6.03
N ILE A 93 -2.43 -20.89 6.04
CA ILE A 93 -3.59 -21.61 6.61
C ILE A 93 -4.03 -22.76 5.70
N ASP A 94 -4.04 -22.53 4.39
CA ASP A 94 -4.43 -23.52 3.40
C ASP A 94 -3.46 -23.48 2.22
N GLY A 95 -2.43 -24.32 2.27
CA GLY A 95 -1.42 -24.44 1.22
C GLY A 95 -1.97 -24.98 -0.11
N SER A 96 -3.19 -25.52 -0.13
CA SER A 96 -3.89 -25.89 -1.37
C SER A 96 -4.65 -24.71 -1.99
N LEU A 97 -4.86 -23.66 -1.18
CA LEU A 97 -5.48 -22.40 -1.54
C LEU A 97 -6.75 -22.62 -2.35
N GLY A 98 -7.74 -23.25 -1.71
CA GLY A 98 -9.03 -23.53 -2.33
C GLY A 98 -9.67 -22.27 -2.91
N ARG A 99 -10.69 -22.43 -3.77
CA ARG A 99 -11.35 -21.30 -4.45
C ARG A 99 -11.79 -20.18 -3.49
N GLY A 100 -12.19 -20.54 -2.27
CA GLY A 100 -12.52 -19.58 -1.21
C GLY A 100 -11.34 -18.70 -0.81
N MET A 101 -10.17 -19.30 -0.53
CA MET A 101 -8.96 -18.57 -0.15
C MET A 101 -8.44 -17.71 -1.31
N GLN A 102 -8.57 -18.18 -2.55
CA GLN A 102 -8.23 -17.36 -3.73
C GLN A 102 -9.11 -16.12 -3.81
N PHE A 103 -10.41 -16.27 -3.58
CA PHE A 103 -11.35 -15.15 -3.60
C PHE A 103 -11.09 -14.16 -2.48
N VAL A 104 -10.86 -14.65 -1.25
CA VAL A 104 -10.51 -13.81 -0.11
C VAL A 104 -9.18 -13.08 -0.37
N GLY A 105 -8.17 -13.77 -0.90
CA GLY A 105 -6.87 -13.17 -1.25
C GLY A 105 -6.99 -12.07 -2.30
N ALA A 106 -7.72 -12.33 -3.38
CA ALA A 106 -8.00 -11.34 -4.41
C ALA A 106 -8.77 -10.12 -3.85
N ALA A 107 -9.81 -10.37 -3.04
CA ALA A 107 -10.59 -9.31 -2.40
C ALA A 107 -9.73 -8.46 -1.44
N CYS A 108 -8.85 -9.09 -0.66
CA CYS A 108 -7.90 -8.39 0.21
C CYS A 108 -6.95 -7.48 -0.58
N CYS A 109 -6.44 -7.95 -1.74
CA CYS A 109 -5.58 -7.14 -2.59
C CYS A 109 -6.31 -5.90 -3.15
N VAL A 110 -7.55 -6.07 -3.63
CA VAL A 110 -8.38 -4.96 -4.13
C VAL A 110 -8.70 -3.97 -3.01
N LEU A 111 -9.13 -4.46 -1.85
CA LEU A 111 -9.43 -3.59 -0.71
C LEU A 111 -8.20 -2.81 -0.25
N ALA A 112 -7.04 -3.45 -0.15
CA ALA A 112 -5.78 -2.81 0.20
C ALA A 112 -5.39 -1.71 -0.81
N ALA A 113 -5.57 -1.97 -2.12
CA ALA A 113 -5.31 -0.99 -3.16
C ALA A 113 -6.24 0.23 -3.05
N LEU A 114 -7.54 0.02 -2.83
CA LEU A 114 -8.51 1.09 -2.65
C LEU A 114 -8.21 1.94 -1.41
N LEU A 115 -7.87 1.30 -0.28
CA LEU A 115 -7.48 2.00 0.94
C LEU A 115 -6.20 2.80 0.74
N ALA A 116 -5.20 2.25 0.06
CA ALA A 116 -3.95 2.95 -0.23
C ALA A 116 -4.19 4.20 -1.08
N ALA A 117 -5.00 4.08 -2.15
CA ALA A 117 -5.36 5.21 -2.98
C ALA A 117 -6.15 6.28 -2.19
N GLY A 118 -7.14 5.85 -1.39
CA GLY A 118 -7.93 6.75 -0.54
C GLY A 118 -7.09 7.52 0.47
N PHE A 119 -6.20 6.83 1.20
CA PHE A 119 -5.30 7.49 2.15
C PHE A 119 -4.29 8.39 1.46
N ALA A 120 -3.77 7.99 0.30
CA ALA A 120 -2.86 8.84 -0.49
C ALA A 120 -3.53 10.16 -0.90
N ILE A 121 -4.78 10.12 -1.38
CA ILE A 121 -5.54 11.32 -1.74
C ILE A 121 -5.76 12.21 -0.50
N GLN A 122 -6.15 11.63 0.63
CA GLN A 122 -6.37 12.37 1.88
C GLN A 122 -5.09 13.05 2.39
N ASP A 123 -3.97 12.33 2.39
CA ASP A 123 -2.68 12.85 2.84
C ASP A 123 -2.15 13.95 1.89
N LEU A 124 -2.35 13.82 0.59
CA LEU A 124 -2.00 14.85 -0.40
C LEU A 124 -2.88 16.11 -0.25
N LYS A 125 -4.18 15.95 0.00
CA LYS A 125 -5.12 17.06 0.20
C LYS A 125 -4.80 17.85 1.48
N LYS A 126 -4.61 17.17 2.61
CA LYS A 126 -4.16 17.82 3.87
C LYS A 126 -2.86 18.60 3.69
N GLY A 127 -1.93 18.06 2.90
CA GLY A 127 -0.68 18.75 2.58
C GLY A 127 -0.84 19.94 1.61
N ALA A 128 -1.95 20.06 0.88
CA ALA A 128 -2.27 21.22 0.05
C ALA A 128 -2.94 22.32 0.89
N ASP A 129 -3.91 21.94 1.74
CA ASP A 129 -4.67 22.87 2.59
C ASP A 129 -3.76 23.58 3.60
N ALA A 130 -2.76 22.87 4.16
CA ALA A 130 -1.74 23.46 5.04
C ALA A 130 -0.84 24.52 4.36
N ARG A 131 -0.93 24.70 3.03
CA ARG A 131 -0.23 25.77 2.30
C ARG A 131 -1.08 27.01 2.07
N GLN A 132 -2.38 26.95 2.34
CA GLN A 132 -3.33 28.04 2.13
C GLN A 132 -3.73 28.80 3.38
N SER A 133 -3.15 28.53 4.56
CA SER A 133 -3.24 29.46 5.71
C SER A 133 -2.16 30.53 5.58
N PRO A 134 -2.46 31.74 5.06
CA PRO A 134 -1.60 32.89 5.24
C PRO A 134 -1.51 33.23 6.73
N SER A 135 -0.32 33.65 7.12
CA SER A 135 0.02 34.21 8.43
C SER A 135 -0.90 35.39 8.78
N ILE A 136 -1.93 35.14 9.58
CA ILE A 136 -2.60 36.19 10.35
C ILE A 136 -1.72 36.45 11.57
N THR A 137 -0.56 37.08 11.37
CA THR A 137 0.29 37.56 12.47
C THR A 137 1.14 38.75 12.03
N ASP A 138 0.53 39.71 11.33
CA ASP A 138 1.11 41.05 11.09
C ASP A 138 -0.04 42.08 11.04
N ALA A 139 -0.74 42.28 12.17
CA ALA A 139 -1.72 43.38 12.30
C ALA A 139 -2.02 43.74 13.77
N GLY A 140 -1.03 43.66 14.65
CA GLY A 140 -1.23 43.95 16.08
C GLY A 140 0.03 44.49 16.74
N GLY A 141 0.52 45.63 16.26
CA GLY A 141 1.77 46.18 16.80
C GLY A 141 2.11 47.58 16.32
N GLN A 142 1.19 48.53 16.40
CA GLN A 142 1.50 49.94 16.63
C GLN A 142 0.32 50.60 17.37
N GLU A 143 0.28 50.39 18.68
CA GLU A 143 -0.30 51.36 19.61
C GLU A 143 0.82 51.89 20.49
N LYS A 144 0.91 53.22 20.52
CA LYS A 144 1.71 54.13 21.37
C LYS A 144 3.05 54.59 20.83
#